data_AF-A0A645FFY9-F1
#
_entry.id   AF-A0A645FFY9-F1
#
_cell.length_a   1.000
_cell.length_b   1.000
_cell.length_c   1.000
_cell.angle_alpha   90.00
_cell.angle_beta   90.00
_cell.angle_gamma   90.00
#
_symmetry.space_group_name_H-M   'P 1'
#
loop_
_entity.id
_entity.type
_entity.pdbx_description
1 polymer ?
#
loop_
_entity_poly.entity_id
_entity_poly.type
_entity_poly.pdbx_seq_one_letter_code
_entity_poly.pdbx_strand_id
1 'polypeptide(L)'
;MQNKLTAQLEAYREQIMAPLYQKVTASVNEVSKAQGVSLVLDKQNVMYGGRNITDSVVETFLQKVGQPAEGTPPAPGASPAAAPSPAGGGK
;
A
#
# COMPACT_ATOMS: atom_id res chain seq x y z
N MET A 1 10.18 -28.90 4.06
CA MET A 1 8.76 -28.59 3.74
C MET A 1 8.24 -27.34 4.45
N GLN A 2 8.71 -26.98 5.67
CA GLN A 2 8.26 -25.78 6.40
C GLN A 2 8.19 -24.49 5.53
N ASN A 3 9.23 -24.21 4.74
CA ASN A 3 9.34 -22.95 3.98
C ASN A 3 8.25 -22.77 2.89
N LYS A 4 7.64 -23.87 2.40
CA LYS A 4 6.57 -23.77 1.40
C LYS A 4 5.23 -23.36 2.03
N LEU A 5 5.01 -23.71 3.29
CA LEU A 5 3.79 -23.34 4.00
C LEU A 5 3.84 -21.86 4.41
N THR A 6 4.99 -21.39 4.91
CA THR A 6 5.19 -19.97 5.24
C THR A 6 5.03 -19.08 4.01
N ALA A 7 5.65 -19.45 2.88
CA ALA A 7 5.53 -18.71 1.62
C ALA A 7 4.07 -18.64 1.11
N GLN A 8 3.29 -19.73 1.25
CA GLN A 8 1.88 -19.74 0.86
C GLN A 8 1.03 -18.83 1.75
N LEU A 9 1.30 -18.79 3.05
CA LEU A 9 0.59 -17.91 3.98
C LEU A 9 0.89 -16.44 3.71
N GLU A 10 2.15 -16.11 3.40
CA GLU A 10 2.55 -14.76 3.00
C GLU A 10 1.87 -14.33 1.70
N ALA A 11 1.91 -15.17 0.66
CA ALA A 11 1.25 -14.88 -0.61
C ALA A 11 -0.27 -14.67 -0.45
N TYR A 12 -0.92 -15.50 0.35
CA TYR A 12 -2.35 -15.36 0.63
C TYR A 12 -2.66 -14.07 1.39
N ARG A 13 -1.82 -13.70 2.37
CA ARG A 13 -1.93 -12.43 3.09
C ARG A 13 -1.78 -11.24 2.14
N GLU A 14 -0.78 -11.26 1.27
CA GLU A 14 -0.57 -10.19 0.28
C GLU A 14 -1.77 -10.05 -0.66
N GLN A 15 -2.32 -11.17 -1.14
CA GLN A 15 -3.48 -11.16 -2.01
C GLN A 15 -4.71 -10.51 -1.36
N ILE A 16 -4.92 -10.73 -0.06
CA ILE A 16 -6.02 -10.10 0.70
C ILE A 16 -5.72 -8.62 0.97
N MET A 17 -4.47 -8.26 1.23
CA MET A 17 -4.08 -6.89 1.58
C MET A 17 -3.96 -5.96 0.38
N ALA A 18 -3.56 -6.47 -0.79
CA ALA A 18 -3.43 -5.71 -2.04
C ALA A 18 -4.65 -4.83 -2.38
N PRO A 19 -5.90 -5.34 -2.38
CA PRO A 19 -7.07 -4.51 -2.66
C PRO A 19 -7.32 -3.45 -1.57
N LEU A 20 -6.94 -3.71 -0.32
CA LEU A 20 -7.06 -2.72 0.75
C LEU A 20 -6.08 -1.57 0.52
N TYR A 21 -4.84 -1.86 0.15
CA TYR A 21 -3.84 -0.83 -0.19
C TYR A 21 -4.26 0.04 -1.38
N GLN A 22 -4.92 -0.54 -2.38
CA GLN A 22 -5.46 0.22 -3.51
C GLN A 22 -6.57 1.17 -3.05
N LYS A 23 -7.50 0.72 -2.20
CA LYS A 23 -8.56 1.57 -1.63
C LYS A 23 -8.00 2.69 -0.76
N VAL A 24 -6.97 2.41 0.04
CA VAL A 24 -6.26 3.44 0.83
C VAL A 24 -5.63 4.45 -0.10
N THR A 25 -4.88 4.01 -1.12
CA THR A 25 -4.26 4.90 -2.12
C THR A 25 -5.29 5.78 -2.83
N ALA A 26 -6.45 5.22 -3.20
CA ALA A 26 -7.54 5.99 -3.80
C ALA A 26 -8.11 7.05 -2.85
N SER A 27 -8.18 6.75 -1.55
CA SER A 27 -8.64 7.69 -0.52
C SER A 27 -7.61 8.80 -0.28
N VAL A 28 -6.31 8.45 -0.24
CA VAL A 28 -5.21 9.42 -0.16
C VAL A 28 -5.24 10.38 -1.34
N ASN A 29 -5.44 9.88 -2.56
CA ASN A 29 -5.50 10.70 -3.77
C ASN A 29 -6.69 11.69 -3.78
N GLU A 30 -7.81 11.31 -3.18
CA GLU A 30 -8.97 12.18 -3.11
C GLU A 30 -8.75 13.31 -2.10
N VAL A 31 -8.26 12.96 -0.91
CA VAL A 31 -7.94 13.94 0.13
C VAL A 31 -6.80 14.87 -0.30
N SER A 32 -5.77 14.35 -0.98
CA SER A 32 -4.66 15.18 -1.46
C SER A 32 -5.13 16.21 -2.49
N LYS A 33 -6.00 15.82 -3.44
CA LYS A 33 -6.62 16.73 -4.40
C LYS A 33 -7.52 17.75 -3.72
N ALA A 34 -8.40 17.31 -2.81
CA ALA A 34 -9.32 18.18 -2.10
C ALA A 34 -8.60 19.24 -1.27
N GLN A 35 -7.46 18.88 -0.66
CA GLN A 35 -6.69 19.80 0.17
C GLN A 35 -5.53 20.49 -0.56
N GLY A 36 -5.39 20.30 -1.88
CA GLY A 36 -4.36 20.93 -2.71
C GLY A 36 -2.92 20.51 -2.40
N VAL A 37 -2.69 19.28 -1.94
CA VAL A 37 -1.35 18.77 -1.60
C VAL A 37 -0.79 17.97 -2.77
N SER A 38 0.43 18.32 -3.21
CA SER A 38 1.11 17.66 -4.33
C SER A 38 1.97 16.46 -3.91
N LEU A 39 2.42 16.42 -2.66
CA LEU A 39 3.28 15.36 -2.13
C LEU A 39 2.78 14.90 -0.76
N VAL A 40 2.53 13.59 -0.65
CA VAL A 40 2.19 12.93 0.62
C VAL A 40 3.36 12.04 1.00
N LEU A 41 3.84 12.18 2.22
CA LEU A 41 4.94 11.39 2.77
C LEU A 41 4.40 10.48 3.89
N ASP A 42 5.01 9.31 4.03
CA ASP A 42 4.73 8.41 5.15
C ASP A 42 5.20 9.03 6.47
N LYS A 43 4.39 8.91 7.52
CA LYS A 43 4.67 9.47 8.84
C LYS A 43 5.95 8.91 9.47
N GLN A 44 6.33 7.66 9.17
CA GLN A 44 7.57 7.05 9.65
C GLN A 44 8.82 7.79 9.16
N ASN A 45 8.72 8.47 8.02
CA ASN A 45 9.83 9.21 7.41
C ASN A 45 9.83 10.70 7.78
N VAL A 46 8.81 11.19 8.51
CA VAL A 46 8.65 12.62 8.83
C VAL A 46 8.58 12.85 10.33
N MET A 47 9.71 13.27 10.89
CA MET A 47 9.86 13.55 12.33
C MET A 47 9.17 14.85 12.74
N TYR A 48 9.35 15.94 11.97
CA TYR A 48 8.75 17.25 12.24
C TYR A 48 8.22 17.91 10.97
N GLY A 49 7.11 18.64 11.11
CA GLY A 49 6.48 19.37 10.01
C GLY A 49 5.49 18.56 9.18
N GLY A 50 5.01 19.19 8.11
CA GLY A 50 3.96 18.67 7.23
C GLY A 50 2.56 18.78 7.84
N ARG A 51 1.53 18.79 6.97
CA ARG A 51 0.14 18.65 7.39
C ARG A 51 -0.19 17.17 7.47
N ASN A 52 -0.63 16.71 8.64
CA ASN A 52 -1.16 15.36 8.77
C ASN A 52 -2.55 15.31 8.11
N ILE A 53 -2.73 14.38 7.17
CA ILE A 53 -4.00 14.15 6.45
C ILE A 53 -4.61 12.78 6.80
N THR A 54 -3.96 12.00 7.66
CA THR A 54 -4.33 10.61 7.98
C THR A 54 -5.77 10.51 8.45
N ASP A 55 -6.24 11.41 9.32
CA ASP A 55 -7.61 11.38 9.83
C ASP A 55 -8.65 11.55 8.72
N SER A 56 -8.45 12.53 7.83
CA SER A 56 -9.32 12.76 6.66
C SER A 56 -9.30 11.59 5.67
N VAL A 57 -8.14 10.95 5.51
CA VAL A 57 -8.00 9.76 4.66
C VAL A 57 -8.74 8.57 5.25
N VAL A 58 -8.65 8.36 6.58
CA VAL A 58 -9.39 7.30 7.28
C VAL A 58 -10.88 7.49 7.11
N GLU A 59 -11.38 8.72 7.31
CA GLU A 59 -12.80 9.03 7.12
C GLU A 59 -13.26 8.73 5.68
N THR A 60 -12.51 9.21 4.69
CA THR A 60 -12.79 8.97 3.27
C THR A 60 -12.73 7.47 2.92
N PHE A 61 -11.77 6.75 3.49
CA PHE A 61 -11.62 5.31 3.29
C PHE A 61 -12.79 4.53 3.88
N LEU A 62 -13.20 4.84 5.11
CA LEU A 62 -14.33 4.17 5.77
C LEU A 62 -15.64 4.41 5.03
N GLN A 63 -15.87 5.63 4.52
CA GLN A 63 -17.01 5.93 3.65
C GLN A 63 -17.01 5.06 2.38
N LYS A 64 -15.84 4.82 1.78
CA LYS A 64 -15.68 3.98 0.58
C LYS A 64 -15.76 2.48 0.86
N VAL A 65 -15.34 2.01 2.03
CA VAL A 65 -15.49 0.59 2.43
C VAL A 65 -16.96 0.25 2.70
N GLY A 66 -17.78 1.23 3.09
CA GLY A 66 -19.23 1.11 3.23
C GLY A 66 -20.00 1.10 1.90
N GLN A 67 -19.36 1.36 0.76
CA GLN A 67 -19.99 1.32 -0.57
C GLN A 67 -19.40 0.19 -1.43
N PRO A 68 -20.25 -0.63 -2.10
CA PRO A 68 -19.77 -1.70 -2.95
C PRO A 68 -18.96 -1.13 -4.11
N ALA A 69 -17.77 -1.69 -4.29
CA ALA A 69 -16.73 -1.20 -5.19
C ALA A 69 -17.14 -1.39 -6.66
N GLU A 70 -17.56 -0.31 -7.32
CA GLU A 70 -17.55 -0.25 -8.78
C GLU A 70 -16.15 0.19 -9.25
N GLY A 71 -15.66 -0.54 -10.24
CA GLY A 71 -14.24 -0.76 -10.49
C GLY A 71 -13.44 0.45 -10.93
N THR A 72 -12.12 0.33 -10.83
CA THR A 72 -11.18 1.12 -11.62
C THR A 72 -9.83 0.39 -11.74
N PRO A 73 -9.14 0.56 -12.89
CA PRO A 73 -8.25 -0.40 -13.56
C PRO A 73 -6.87 -0.57 -12.92
N PRO A 74 -6.07 -1.56 -13.38
CA PRO A 74 -4.72 -1.78 -12.86
C PRO A 74 -3.82 -0.58 -13.19
N ALA A 75 -3.19 -0.02 -12.16
CA ALA A 75 -2.09 0.92 -12.35
C ALA A 75 -0.88 0.17 -12.95
N PRO A 76 -0.28 0.68 -14.04
CA PRO A 76 0.85 0.06 -14.71
C PRO A 76 2.13 0.27 -13.90
N GLY A 77 2.99 -0.74 -13.84
CA GLY A 77 4.42 -0.53 -13.56
C GLY A 77 5.02 -1.12 -12.29
N ALA A 78 4.41 -2.12 -11.64
CA ALA A 78 5.15 -2.91 -10.64
C ALA A 78 6.09 -3.90 -11.35
N SER A 79 7.24 -3.40 -11.79
CA SER A 79 8.39 -4.19 -12.19
C SER A 79 8.77 -5.13 -11.02
N PRO A 80 9.05 -6.43 -11.27
CA PRO A 80 9.16 -7.42 -10.22
C PRO A 80 10.38 -7.17 -9.35
N ALA A 81 10.14 -7.27 -8.04
CA ALA A 81 11.11 -7.17 -6.97
C ALA A 81 12.34 -8.05 -7.22
N ALA A 82 13.51 -7.44 -7.03
CA ALA A 82 14.80 -8.08 -7.00
C ALA A 82 14.82 -9.23 -5.98
N ALA A 83 15.17 -10.42 -6.46
CA ALA A 83 15.57 -11.53 -5.61
C ALA A 83 16.83 -11.12 -4.82
N PRO A 84 16.91 -11.42 -3.51
CA PRO A 84 18.17 -11.28 -2.80
C PRO A 84 19.10 -12.44 -3.22
N SER A 85 20.20 -12.12 -3.90
CA SER A 85 21.34 -13.03 -4.07
C SER A 85 21.90 -13.45 -2.71
N PRO A 86 22.09 -14.75 -2.42
CA PRO A 86 22.93 -15.16 -1.30
C PRO A 86 24.39 -15.14 -1.73
N ALA A 87 25.19 -14.32 -1.05
CA ALA A 87 26.64 -14.31 -1.15
C ALA A 87 27.27 -15.45 -0.34
N GLY A 88 28.22 -16.17 -0.94
CA GLY A 88 29.44 -16.66 -0.28
C GLY A 88 29.44 -18.06 0.35
N GLY A 89 30.37 -18.91 -0.09
CA GLY A 89 30.81 -20.10 0.64
C GLY A 89 31.58 -21.09 -0.23
N GLY A 90 32.92 -21.03 -0.18
CA GLY A 90 33.80 -21.74 -1.11
C GLY A 90 34.11 -23.21 -0.79
N LYS A 91 34.71 -23.87 -1.77
CA LYS A 91 36.02 -24.54 -1.67
C LYS A 91 36.54 -24.84 -3.08
#